data_AF-A0A1A8B0E1-F1
#
_entry.id   AF-A0A1A8B0E1-F1
#
_cell.length_a   1.000
_cell.length_b   1.000
_cell.length_c   1.000
_cell.angle_alpha   90.00
_cell.angle_beta   90.00
_cell.angle_gamma   90.00
#
_symmetry.space_group_name_H-M   'P 1'
#
loop_
_entity.id
_entity.type
_entity.pdbx_description
1 polymer ?
#
loop_
_entity_poly.entity_id
_entity_poly.type
_entity_poly.pdbx_seq_one_letter_code
_entity_poly.pdbx_strand_id
1 'polypeptide(L)'
;TKVPPQATLVIQALMVDVFNPKDDVVVAVKEAPEGCTRRTVAGDYIRYHYNGTFQDGTPFDSSYQRNSTYNTYVGMGYVIRGMDKALQGLCAGEKRRVVIPPHLAYGEGGVGNLIPGSAVLVFDIHVIDFHNPKDPVEIRITHKPRECNTASGANDLIRYRYNCSLMDGTLLYSSDQYDSPSVTTLGANKVILGLEEGLKGMCVGERREVVIPPHWAHGENGAAGVPGSAVLLFELELMELQKGVPEGFMFVWLGDIPDPLFNALDLNGDKEVPLGEFSEFIRLQVKEGKGRLQPGVDVDSVIKNMFDDQDRNKDGRIVEDELKIKDEEAEQVRRDEL
;
A
#
# COMPACT_ATOMS: atom_id res chain seq x y z
N THR A 1 62.29 3.07 -35.04
CA THR A 1 61.05 3.13 -35.85
C THR A 1 61.42 3.04 -37.33
N LYS A 2 60.85 2.07 -38.09
CA LYS A 2 61.24 1.72 -39.48
C LYS A 2 60.41 2.46 -40.54
N VAL A 3 60.17 3.76 -40.38
CA VAL A 3 59.49 4.55 -41.42
C VAL A 3 60.52 5.51 -42.01
N PRO A 4 60.93 5.36 -43.28
CA PRO A 4 61.93 6.23 -43.89
C PRO A 4 61.38 7.64 -44.15
N PRO A 5 62.27 8.66 -44.31
CA PRO A 5 61.86 10.00 -44.71
C PRO A 5 61.08 9.98 -46.02
N GLN A 6 60.06 10.86 -46.14
CA GLN A 6 59.21 11.03 -47.34
C GLN A 6 58.36 9.80 -47.73
N ALA A 7 58.16 8.84 -46.82
CA ALA A 7 57.23 7.75 -47.05
C ALA A 7 55.77 8.25 -47.03
N THR A 8 54.96 7.77 -47.98
CA THR A 8 53.50 7.89 -47.89
C THR A 8 52.98 6.73 -47.03
N LEU A 9 52.26 7.05 -45.96
CA LEU A 9 51.61 6.05 -45.12
C LEU A 9 50.18 5.84 -45.61
N VAL A 10 49.83 4.57 -45.84
CA VAL A 10 48.44 4.15 -46.02
C VAL A 10 48.00 3.50 -44.73
N ILE A 11 47.11 4.18 -44.01
CA ILE A 11 46.54 3.67 -42.75
C ILE A 11 45.10 3.27 -43.03
N GLN A 12 44.79 2.00 -42.79
CA GLN A 12 43.41 1.56 -42.66
C GLN A 12 42.98 1.81 -41.21
N ALA A 13 42.24 2.90 -41.01
CA ALA A 13 41.63 3.21 -39.74
C ALA A 13 40.14 2.84 -39.80
N LEU A 14 39.68 2.05 -38.82
CA LEU A 14 38.26 1.86 -38.58
C LEU A 14 37.83 2.92 -37.56
N MET A 15 36.97 3.84 -37.97
CA MET A 15 36.31 4.77 -37.06
C MET A 15 35.20 4.02 -36.34
N VAL A 16 35.50 3.53 -35.13
CA VAL A 16 34.54 2.76 -34.33
C VAL A 16 33.47 3.69 -33.74
N ASP A 17 33.87 4.89 -33.31
CA ASP A 17 32.96 5.87 -32.71
C ASP A 17 33.53 7.30 -32.82
N VAL A 18 32.66 8.32 -32.69
CA VAL A 18 33.00 9.74 -32.63
C VAL A 18 32.21 10.38 -31.49
N PHE A 19 32.89 10.73 -30.41
CA PHE A 19 32.28 11.42 -29.28
C PHE A 19 32.82 12.84 -29.14
N ASN A 20 31.94 13.78 -28.78
CA ASN A 20 32.30 15.12 -28.37
C ASN A 20 32.23 15.19 -26.84
N PRO A 21 33.23 15.75 -26.14
CA PRO A 21 33.16 15.96 -24.68
C PRO A 21 31.99 16.85 -24.22
N LYS A 22 31.31 17.51 -25.16
CA LYS A 22 30.08 18.28 -24.92
C LYS A 22 28.80 17.47 -25.12
N ASP A 23 28.89 16.24 -25.60
CA ASP A 23 27.73 15.36 -25.74
C ASP A 23 27.16 15.05 -24.36
N ASP A 24 25.83 14.98 -24.26
CA ASP A 24 25.16 14.52 -23.07
C ASP A 24 24.51 13.15 -23.32
N VAL A 25 23.91 12.58 -22.28
CA VAL A 25 23.12 11.36 -22.37
C VAL A 25 21.98 11.55 -23.35
N VAL A 26 21.84 10.62 -24.29
CA VAL A 26 20.68 10.56 -25.19
C VAL A 26 19.66 9.61 -24.60
N VAL A 27 18.47 10.12 -24.28
CA VAL A 27 17.36 9.33 -23.74
C VAL A 27 16.24 9.27 -24.78
N ALA A 28 15.86 8.06 -25.16
CA ALA A 28 14.70 7.78 -26.00
C ALA A 28 13.67 6.97 -25.21
N VAL A 29 12.52 7.58 -24.91
CA VAL A 29 11.40 6.88 -24.28
C VAL A 29 10.81 5.91 -25.30
N LYS A 30 10.82 4.61 -24.97
CA LYS A 30 10.26 3.55 -25.81
C LYS A 30 8.79 3.32 -25.50
N GLU A 31 8.45 3.31 -24.21
CA GLU A 31 7.11 3.04 -23.71
C GLU A 31 6.95 3.79 -22.38
N ALA A 32 5.82 4.47 -22.19
CA ALA A 32 5.50 5.15 -20.94
C ALA A 32 4.03 4.91 -20.59
N PRO A 33 3.70 4.57 -19.34
CA PRO A 33 2.31 4.42 -18.93
C PRO A 33 1.55 5.75 -19.00
N GLU A 34 0.27 5.66 -19.37
CA GLU A 34 -0.64 6.79 -19.37
C GLU A 34 -0.95 7.26 -17.94
N GLY A 35 -1.18 8.56 -17.76
CA GLY A 35 -1.60 9.11 -16.47
C GLY A 35 -0.52 9.11 -15.38
N CYS A 36 0.76 9.07 -15.75
CA CYS A 36 1.87 9.21 -14.81
C CYS A 36 1.82 10.56 -14.05
N THR A 37 1.40 10.49 -12.78
CA THR A 37 1.29 11.64 -11.86
C THR A 37 2.59 11.91 -11.11
N ARG A 38 3.32 10.86 -10.75
CA ARG A 38 4.59 10.92 -10.02
C ARG A 38 5.73 10.50 -10.94
N ARG A 39 6.76 11.35 -11.02
CA ARG A 39 8.01 11.09 -11.76
C ARG A 39 9.18 11.08 -10.81
N THR A 40 10.18 10.25 -11.06
CA THR A 40 11.38 10.18 -10.22
C THR A 40 12.06 11.53 -10.05
N VAL A 41 12.52 11.79 -8.83
CA VAL A 41 13.33 12.93 -8.45
C VAL A 41 14.59 12.45 -7.72
N ALA A 42 15.55 13.35 -7.54
CA ALA A 42 16.76 13.03 -6.80
C ALA A 42 16.43 12.57 -5.36
N GLY A 43 17.04 11.48 -4.94
CA GLY A 43 16.83 10.86 -3.63
C GLY A 43 15.75 9.79 -3.59
N ASP A 44 14.99 9.55 -4.66
CA ASP A 44 14.08 8.41 -4.73
C ASP A 44 14.85 7.09 -4.79
N TYR A 45 14.37 6.10 -4.04
CA TYR A 45 14.80 4.70 -4.19
C TYR A 45 14.09 4.11 -5.40
N ILE A 46 14.83 3.55 -6.35
CA ILE A 46 14.29 2.99 -7.60
C ILE A 46 14.70 1.53 -7.77
N ARG A 47 13.77 0.72 -8.28
CA ARG A 47 14.03 -0.65 -8.73
C ARG A 47 13.74 -0.75 -10.22
N TYR A 48 14.73 -1.19 -10.98
CA TYR A 48 14.59 -1.32 -12.42
C TYR A 48 15.38 -2.50 -12.96
N HIS A 49 14.94 -3.01 -14.11
CA HIS A 49 15.73 -3.92 -14.92
C HIS A 49 16.45 -3.17 -16.03
N TYR A 50 17.60 -3.71 -16.46
CA TYR A 50 18.32 -3.21 -17.62
C TYR A 50 18.98 -4.33 -18.42
N ASN A 51 19.20 -4.04 -19.71
CA ASN A 51 20.17 -4.71 -20.57
C ASN A 51 21.22 -3.68 -21.03
N GLY A 52 22.49 -3.99 -20.79
CA GLY A 52 23.63 -3.18 -21.19
C GLY A 52 24.36 -3.78 -22.39
N THR A 53 24.49 -2.99 -23.46
CA THR A 53 25.23 -3.35 -24.67
C THR A 53 26.18 -2.25 -25.08
N PHE A 54 27.20 -2.59 -25.85
CA PHE A 54 27.97 -1.59 -26.61
C PHE A 54 27.17 -1.09 -27.82
N GLN A 55 27.70 -0.09 -28.53
CA GLN A 55 27.05 0.47 -29.73
C GLN A 55 26.87 -0.56 -30.85
N ASP A 56 27.77 -1.53 -30.95
CA ASP A 56 27.70 -2.63 -31.93
C ASP A 56 26.63 -3.68 -31.58
N GLY A 57 25.95 -3.53 -30.44
CA GLY A 57 24.93 -4.45 -29.94
C GLY A 57 25.49 -5.60 -29.08
N THR A 58 26.81 -5.70 -28.92
CA THR A 58 27.43 -6.74 -28.08
C THR A 58 27.02 -6.53 -26.62
N PRO A 59 26.35 -7.51 -25.97
CA PRO A 59 25.94 -7.37 -24.57
C PRO A 59 27.13 -7.49 -23.62
N PHE A 60 27.15 -6.68 -22.57
CA PHE A 60 28.16 -6.78 -21.52
C PHE A 60 27.57 -7.08 -20.12
N ASP A 61 26.31 -6.72 -19.88
CA ASP A 61 25.66 -6.97 -18.58
C ASP A 61 24.12 -6.92 -18.70
N SER A 62 23.42 -7.61 -17.80
CA SER A 62 21.97 -7.59 -17.71
C SER A 62 21.50 -7.95 -16.31
N SER A 63 20.53 -7.19 -15.79
CA SER A 63 19.87 -7.53 -14.53
C SER A 63 19.03 -8.81 -14.62
N TYR A 64 18.49 -9.10 -15.81
CA TYR A 64 17.65 -10.29 -16.01
C TYR A 64 18.44 -11.59 -15.83
N GLN A 65 19.74 -11.60 -16.14
CA GLN A 65 20.61 -12.76 -15.90
C GLN A 65 20.75 -13.09 -14.40
N ARG A 66 20.48 -12.14 -13.52
CA ARG A 66 20.53 -12.31 -12.06
C ARG A 66 19.16 -12.58 -11.43
N ASN A 67 18.09 -12.62 -12.23
CA ASN A 67 16.71 -12.74 -11.77
C ASN A 67 16.35 -11.74 -10.65
N SER A 68 16.94 -10.54 -10.67
CA SER A 68 16.69 -9.50 -9.68
C SER A 68 16.82 -8.10 -10.28
N THR A 69 16.11 -7.14 -9.71
CA THR A 69 16.21 -5.74 -10.10
C THR A 69 17.55 -5.16 -9.68
N TYR A 70 17.99 -4.13 -10.39
CA TYR A 70 19.03 -3.23 -9.90
C TYR A 70 18.37 -2.12 -9.09
N ASN A 71 18.87 -1.92 -7.87
CA ASN A 71 18.27 -1.00 -6.92
C ASN A 71 19.28 0.09 -6.56
N THR A 72 18.86 1.35 -6.62
CA THR A 72 19.75 2.49 -6.32
C THR A 72 18.95 3.71 -5.90
N TYR A 73 19.64 4.81 -5.58
CA TYR A 73 19.01 6.10 -5.36
C TYR A 73 19.29 7.04 -6.53
N VAL A 74 18.23 7.64 -7.07
CA VAL A 74 18.30 8.51 -8.24
C VAL A 74 19.10 9.76 -7.93
N GLY A 75 20.11 10.07 -8.74
CA GLY A 75 20.83 11.35 -8.68
C GLY A 75 21.73 11.53 -7.46
N MET A 76 22.11 10.42 -6.81
CA MET A 76 22.94 10.44 -5.60
C MET A 76 24.39 10.01 -5.83
N GLY A 77 24.79 9.74 -7.07
CA GLY A 77 26.16 9.39 -7.44
C GLY A 77 26.52 7.93 -7.15
N TYR A 78 25.54 7.05 -6.92
CA TYR A 78 25.78 5.61 -6.69
C TYR A 78 25.99 4.82 -7.98
N VAL A 79 25.56 5.37 -9.11
CA VAL A 79 25.77 4.80 -10.45
C VAL A 79 26.56 5.78 -11.33
N ILE A 80 26.97 5.34 -12.51
CA ILE A 80 27.65 6.21 -13.48
C ILE A 80 26.81 7.48 -13.75
N ARG A 81 27.48 8.62 -13.93
CA ARG A 81 26.82 9.94 -14.05
C ARG A 81 25.74 9.98 -15.13
N GLY A 82 25.97 9.28 -16.24
CA GLY A 82 25.00 9.20 -17.32
C GLY A 82 23.73 8.45 -16.93
N MET A 83 23.85 7.40 -16.12
CA MET A 83 22.69 6.66 -15.61
C MET A 83 21.91 7.50 -14.60
N ASP A 84 22.61 8.21 -13.71
CA ASP A 84 21.98 9.12 -12.74
C ASP A 84 21.14 10.22 -13.42
N LYS A 85 21.63 10.76 -14.54
CA LYS A 85 20.85 11.68 -15.39
C LYS A 85 19.67 10.97 -16.05
N ALA A 86 19.91 9.78 -16.59
CA ALA A 86 18.90 9.01 -17.32
C ALA A 86 17.77 8.47 -16.44
N LEU A 87 17.98 8.32 -15.13
CA LEU A 87 16.97 7.83 -14.20
C LEU A 87 16.04 8.95 -13.66
N GLN A 88 16.28 10.20 -14.04
CA GLN A 88 15.42 11.32 -13.63
C GLN A 88 14.18 11.45 -14.51
N GLY A 89 13.08 11.92 -13.89
CA GLY A 89 11.86 12.28 -14.59
C GLY A 89 11.12 11.10 -15.21
N LEU A 90 11.32 9.86 -14.72
CA LEU A 90 10.72 8.66 -15.26
C LEU A 90 9.49 8.20 -14.48
N CYS A 91 8.62 7.47 -15.15
CA CYS A 91 7.40 6.90 -14.57
C CYS A 91 7.63 5.44 -14.18
N ALA A 92 6.90 4.95 -13.17
CA ALA A 92 6.88 3.51 -12.86
C ALA A 92 6.31 2.77 -14.08
N GLY A 93 6.89 1.61 -14.45
CA GLY A 93 6.54 0.88 -15.68
C GLY A 93 7.16 1.44 -16.97
N GLU A 94 7.85 2.59 -16.94
CA GLU A 94 8.44 3.18 -18.15
C GLU A 94 9.60 2.34 -18.70
N LYS A 95 9.67 2.22 -20.03
CA LYS A 95 10.83 1.68 -20.76
C LYS A 95 11.52 2.78 -21.57
N ARG A 96 12.83 2.89 -21.42
CA ARG A 96 13.65 3.85 -22.16
C ARG A 96 14.96 3.25 -22.63
N ARG A 97 15.44 3.71 -23.78
CA ARG A 97 16.80 3.44 -24.28
C ARG A 97 17.68 4.64 -24.01
N VAL A 98 18.84 4.39 -23.41
CA VAL A 98 19.77 5.39 -22.94
C VAL A 98 21.13 5.14 -23.60
N VAL A 99 21.68 6.15 -24.26
CA VAL A 99 23.03 6.11 -24.82
C VAL A 99 23.91 7.05 -24.00
N ILE A 100 24.95 6.50 -23.38
CA ILE A 100 25.81 7.21 -22.44
C ILE A 100 27.21 7.37 -23.05
N PRO A 101 27.68 8.61 -23.28
CA PRO A 101 29.02 8.86 -23.79
C PRO A 101 30.09 8.48 -22.74
N PRO A 102 31.34 8.20 -23.15
CA PRO A 102 32.32 7.59 -22.26
C PRO A 102 32.63 8.45 -21.04
N HIS A 103 32.69 9.77 -21.19
CA HIS A 103 32.98 10.72 -20.12
C HIS A 103 31.86 10.82 -19.05
N LEU A 104 30.66 10.30 -19.33
CA LEU A 104 29.57 10.11 -18.36
C LEU A 104 29.40 8.66 -17.90
N ALA A 105 30.20 7.74 -18.46
CA ALA A 105 30.31 6.33 -18.09
C ALA A 105 31.65 6.06 -17.38
N TYR A 106 32.56 5.32 -18.00
CA TYR A 106 33.83 4.87 -17.42
C TYR A 106 35.09 5.54 -18.01
N GLY A 107 34.90 6.56 -18.86
CA GLY A 107 35.98 7.37 -19.43
C GLY A 107 36.97 6.60 -20.30
N GLU A 108 38.15 7.20 -20.52
CA GLU A 108 39.23 6.61 -21.32
C GLU A 108 39.84 5.36 -20.68
N GLY A 109 39.72 5.20 -19.37
CA GLY A 109 40.29 4.08 -18.63
C GLY A 109 39.48 2.78 -18.71
N GLY A 110 38.17 2.87 -18.97
CA GLY A 110 37.29 1.69 -18.97
C GLY A 110 37.24 0.99 -17.60
N VAL A 111 36.83 -0.29 -17.58
CA VAL A 111 36.79 -1.13 -16.37
C VAL A 111 37.28 -2.54 -16.69
N GLY A 112 38.48 -2.84 -16.21
CA GLY A 112 39.11 -4.16 -16.34
C GLY A 112 39.07 -4.66 -17.78
N ASN A 113 38.66 -5.92 -17.96
CA ASN A 113 38.44 -6.52 -19.27
C ASN A 113 36.97 -6.47 -19.71
N LEU A 114 36.08 -5.87 -18.89
CA LEU A 114 34.64 -5.88 -19.13
C LEU A 114 34.23 -4.71 -20.02
N ILE A 115 34.68 -3.49 -19.68
CA ILE A 115 34.33 -2.27 -20.41
C ILE A 115 35.61 -1.67 -21.00
N PRO A 116 35.75 -1.63 -22.34
CA PRO A 116 36.88 -0.98 -22.98
C PRO A 116 36.96 0.52 -22.66
N GLY A 117 38.17 1.08 -22.73
CA GLY A 117 38.38 2.51 -22.64
C GLY A 117 37.63 3.26 -23.74
N SER A 118 37.07 4.42 -23.40
CA SER A 118 36.29 5.27 -24.30
C SER A 118 35.06 4.59 -24.91
N ALA A 119 34.53 3.53 -24.29
CA ALA A 119 33.34 2.86 -24.78
C ALA A 119 32.07 3.67 -24.53
N VAL A 120 31.21 3.78 -25.54
CA VAL A 120 29.82 4.22 -25.39
C VAL A 120 28.97 3.05 -24.94
N LEU A 121 28.14 3.31 -23.93
CA LEU A 121 27.25 2.31 -23.37
C LEU A 121 25.82 2.59 -23.77
N VAL A 122 25.10 1.54 -24.13
CA VAL A 122 23.68 1.58 -24.44
C VAL A 122 22.94 0.74 -23.42
N PHE A 123 21.96 1.35 -22.75
CA PHE A 123 21.12 0.68 -21.78
C PHE A 123 19.66 0.71 -22.23
N ASP A 124 19.03 -0.46 -22.28
CA ASP A 124 17.58 -0.57 -22.32
C ASP A 124 17.08 -0.78 -20.90
N ILE A 125 16.34 0.19 -20.36
CA ILE A 125 15.85 0.25 -18.98
C ILE A 125 14.36 -0.05 -18.96
N HIS A 126 13.93 -0.84 -17.98
CA HIS A 126 12.53 -1.06 -17.63
C HIS A 126 12.34 -0.80 -16.13
N VAL A 127 11.59 0.25 -15.79
CA VAL A 127 11.39 0.68 -14.41
C VAL A 127 10.26 -0.14 -13.81
N ILE A 128 10.50 -0.75 -12.65
CA ILE A 128 9.46 -1.51 -11.95
C ILE A 128 8.68 -0.55 -11.07
N ASP A 129 9.35 0.08 -10.11
CA ASP A 129 8.78 1.09 -9.23
C ASP A 129 9.87 1.97 -8.61
N PHE A 130 9.44 2.98 -7.88
CA PHE A 130 10.28 3.81 -7.05
C PHE A 130 9.46 4.42 -5.91
N HIS A 131 10.13 4.82 -4.84
CA HIS A 131 9.48 5.50 -3.72
C HIS A 131 10.44 6.43 -2.98
N ASN A 132 9.85 7.31 -2.19
CA ASN A 132 10.50 8.17 -1.22
C ASN A 132 9.88 7.93 0.17
N PRO A 133 10.64 8.00 1.28
CA PRO A 133 10.06 7.93 2.63
C PRO A 133 8.97 8.99 2.91
N LYS A 134 8.93 10.06 2.11
CA LYS A 134 7.91 11.11 2.20
C LYS A 134 6.67 10.85 1.35
N ASP A 135 6.67 9.83 0.51
CA ASP A 135 5.54 9.54 -0.36
C ASP A 135 4.33 9.10 0.50
N PRO A 136 3.13 9.68 0.26
CA PRO A 136 1.91 9.26 0.94
C PRO A 136 1.34 8.00 0.27
N VAL A 137 0.27 7.46 0.87
CA VAL A 137 -0.61 6.52 0.17
C VAL A 137 -1.41 7.31 -0.87
N GLU A 138 -1.32 6.93 -2.14
CA GLU A 138 -2.09 7.57 -3.21
C GLU A 138 -3.39 6.80 -3.43
N ILE A 139 -4.53 7.48 -3.34
CA ILE A 139 -5.86 6.87 -3.48
C ILE A 139 -6.55 7.48 -4.70
N ARG A 140 -6.95 6.63 -5.63
CA ARG A 140 -7.74 6.98 -6.82
C ARG A 140 -9.08 6.27 -6.78
N ILE A 141 -10.17 7.03 -6.65
CA ILE A 141 -11.53 6.49 -6.72
C ILE A 141 -11.85 6.18 -8.19
N THR A 142 -11.97 4.90 -8.53
CA THR A 142 -12.27 4.44 -9.89
C THR A 142 -13.77 4.30 -10.13
N HIS A 143 -14.54 4.05 -9.08
CA HIS A 143 -15.99 4.01 -9.14
C HIS A 143 -16.61 4.43 -7.81
N LYS A 144 -17.52 5.40 -7.84
CA LYS A 144 -18.32 5.81 -6.68
C LYS A 144 -19.81 5.54 -6.93
N PRO A 145 -20.48 4.76 -6.06
CA PRO A 145 -21.92 4.55 -6.12
C PRO A 145 -22.69 5.88 -6.01
N ARG A 146 -23.89 5.93 -6.58
CA ARG A 146 -24.76 7.12 -6.52
C ARG A 146 -25.23 7.41 -5.10
N GLU A 147 -25.52 6.36 -4.34
CA GLU A 147 -25.94 6.43 -2.94
C GLU A 147 -24.74 6.06 -2.06
N CYS A 148 -24.23 7.04 -1.32
CA CYS A 148 -23.04 6.91 -0.49
C CYS A 148 -23.27 7.71 0.80
N ASN A 149 -24.32 7.31 1.53
CA ASN A 149 -24.75 7.97 2.76
C ASN A 149 -23.91 7.56 3.96
N THR A 150 -23.33 6.36 3.89
CA THR A 150 -22.57 5.75 4.98
C THR A 150 -21.20 5.36 4.47
N ALA A 151 -20.16 6.02 4.98
CA ALA A 151 -18.77 5.72 4.68
C ALA A 151 -18.12 4.92 5.81
N SER A 152 -17.16 4.07 5.48
CA SER A 152 -16.39 3.31 6.45
C SER A 152 -15.53 4.21 7.34
N GLY A 153 -15.46 3.90 8.63
CA GLY A 153 -14.72 4.62 9.65
C GLY A 153 -14.06 3.70 10.66
N ALA A 154 -13.45 4.27 11.69
CA ALA A 154 -12.81 3.50 12.76
C ALA A 154 -13.82 2.55 13.44
N ASN A 155 -13.34 1.36 13.81
CA ASN A 155 -14.08 0.26 14.42
C ASN A 155 -15.20 -0.36 13.57
N ASP A 156 -15.44 0.13 12.35
CA ASP A 156 -16.38 -0.50 11.43
C ASP A 156 -15.84 -1.88 11.00
N LEU A 157 -16.73 -2.87 10.95
CA LEU A 157 -16.45 -4.16 10.34
C LEU A 157 -16.79 -4.07 8.85
N ILE A 158 -15.79 -4.34 8.02
CA ILE A 158 -15.93 -4.29 6.58
C ILE A 158 -15.62 -5.63 5.94
N ARG A 159 -16.36 -5.92 4.89
CA ARG A 159 -16.06 -6.99 3.94
C ARG A 159 -15.65 -6.35 2.62
N TYR A 160 -14.53 -6.78 2.06
CA TYR A 160 -13.96 -6.17 0.85
C TYR A 160 -13.33 -7.23 -0.05
N ARG A 161 -13.20 -6.88 -1.33
CA ARG A 161 -12.39 -7.62 -2.31
C ARG A 161 -11.15 -6.82 -2.66
N TYR A 162 -10.07 -7.52 -2.97
CA TYR A 162 -8.85 -6.88 -3.41
C TYR A 162 -8.05 -7.71 -4.41
N ASN A 163 -7.38 -7.01 -5.32
CA ASN A 163 -6.21 -7.53 -6.03
C ASN A 163 -5.00 -6.69 -5.62
N CYS A 164 -3.91 -7.36 -5.24
CA CYS A 164 -2.64 -6.73 -4.91
C CYS A 164 -1.62 -7.13 -5.97
N SER A 165 -1.00 -6.13 -6.59
CA SER A 165 0.01 -6.30 -7.64
C SER A 165 1.21 -5.39 -7.42
N LEU A 166 2.31 -5.69 -8.09
CA LEU A 166 3.40 -4.73 -8.30
C LEU A 166 3.01 -3.71 -9.36
N MET A 167 3.71 -2.58 -9.38
CA MET A 167 3.47 -1.50 -10.35
C MET A 167 3.67 -1.90 -11.81
N ASP A 168 4.34 -3.02 -12.09
CA ASP A 168 4.49 -3.59 -13.44
C ASP A 168 3.32 -4.51 -13.86
N GLY A 169 2.31 -4.67 -12.99
CA GLY A 169 1.14 -5.53 -13.21
C GLY A 169 1.30 -6.98 -12.73
N THR A 170 2.45 -7.35 -12.15
CA THR A 170 2.64 -8.68 -11.57
C THR A 170 1.69 -8.87 -10.38
N LEU A 171 0.68 -9.73 -10.54
CA LEU A 171 -0.26 -10.06 -9.48
C LEU A 171 0.43 -10.84 -8.36
N LEU A 172 0.30 -10.37 -7.12
CA LEU A 172 0.86 -11.01 -5.92
C LEU A 172 -0.20 -11.80 -5.17
N TYR A 173 -1.32 -11.16 -4.84
CA TYR A 173 -2.42 -11.76 -4.09
C TYR A 173 -3.76 -11.29 -4.63
N SER A 174 -4.78 -12.12 -4.49
CA SER A 174 -6.17 -11.75 -4.75
C SER A 174 -7.08 -12.36 -3.71
N SER A 175 -8.07 -11.60 -3.26
CA SER A 175 -9.12 -12.12 -2.36
C SER A 175 -9.90 -13.26 -2.99
N ASP A 176 -9.98 -13.32 -4.32
CA ASP A 176 -10.75 -14.32 -5.07
C ASP A 176 -10.11 -15.72 -5.01
N GLN A 177 -8.87 -15.83 -4.52
CA GLN A 177 -8.20 -17.11 -4.31
C GLN A 177 -8.69 -17.84 -3.05
N TYR A 178 -9.53 -17.19 -2.23
CA TYR A 178 -10.02 -17.73 -0.97
C TYR A 178 -11.53 -17.96 -1.03
N ASP A 179 -12.00 -19.05 -0.42
CA ASP A 179 -13.43 -19.38 -0.35
C ASP A 179 -14.22 -18.39 0.53
N SER A 180 -13.53 -17.65 1.40
CA SER A 180 -14.13 -16.67 2.30
C SER A 180 -13.74 -15.25 1.89
N PRO A 181 -14.70 -14.32 1.86
CA PRO A 181 -14.42 -12.93 1.53
C PRO A 181 -13.54 -12.29 2.61
N SER A 182 -12.70 -11.34 2.21
CA SER A 182 -11.79 -10.66 3.13
C SER A 182 -12.57 -9.76 4.09
N VAL A 183 -12.33 -9.92 5.38
CA VAL A 183 -13.00 -9.16 6.45
C VAL A 183 -11.95 -8.53 7.35
N THR A 184 -12.16 -7.27 7.71
CA THR A 184 -11.33 -6.58 8.70
C THR A 184 -12.16 -5.60 9.52
N THR A 185 -11.64 -5.25 10.70
CA THR A 185 -12.16 -4.14 11.51
C THR A 185 -11.20 -2.98 11.33
N LEU A 186 -11.67 -1.84 10.83
CA LEU A 186 -10.82 -0.65 10.66
C LEU A 186 -10.36 -0.14 12.04
N GLY A 187 -9.11 0.27 12.17
CA GLY A 187 -8.48 0.68 13.44
C GLY A 187 -7.88 -0.47 14.25
N ALA A 188 -8.17 -1.73 13.91
CA ALA A 188 -7.73 -2.89 14.70
C ALA A 188 -6.32 -3.40 14.34
N ASN A 189 -5.58 -2.73 13.43
CA ASN A 189 -4.24 -3.12 12.99
C ASN A 189 -4.15 -4.57 12.45
N LYS A 190 -5.23 -5.06 11.82
CA LYS A 190 -5.30 -6.42 11.25
C LYS A 190 -4.75 -6.50 9.82
N VAL A 191 -4.54 -5.36 9.17
CA VAL A 191 -4.02 -5.22 7.80
C VAL A 191 -2.86 -4.23 7.78
N ILE A 192 -2.12 -4.16 6.67
CA ILE A 192 -1.07 -3.14 6.51
C ILE A 192 -1.67 -1.73 6.57
N LEU A 193 -0.94 -0.78 7.16
CA LEU A 193 -1.44 0.57 7.44
C LEU A 193 -1.92 1.30 6.18
N GLY A 194 -1.22 1.16 5.06
CA GLY A 194 -1.63 1.80 3.82
C GLY A 194 -2.92 1.23 3.21
N LEU A 195 -3.18 -0.06 3.44
CA LEU A 195 -4.44 -0.68 3.00
C LEU A 195 -5.59 -0.19 3.86
N GLU A 196 -5.36 0.00 5.16
CA GLU A 196 -6.34 0.58 6.07
C GLU A 196 -6.73 2.01 5.66
N GLU A 197 -5.75 2.84 5.29
CA GLU A 197 -5.99 4.19 4.77
C GLU A 197 -6.79 4.15 3.44
N GLY A 198 -6.47 3.20 2.56
CA GLY A 198 -7.20 2.97 1.32
C GLY A 198 -8.67 2.57 1.52
N LEU A 199 -8.95 1.78 2.55
CA LEU A 199 -10.29 1.28 2.90
C LEU A 199 -11.13 2.28 3.69
N LYS A 200 -10.51 3.30 4.30
CA LYS A 200 -11.19 4.31 5.11
C LYS A 200 -12.01 5.27 4.24
N GLY A 201 -13.21 5.62 4.69
CA GLY A 201 -14.11 6.53 4.00
C GLY A 201 -14.69 5.96 2.70
N MET A 202 -14.65 4.64 2.49
CA MET A 202 -15.28 3.96 1.36
C MET A 202 -16.77 3.74 1.61
N CYS A 203 -17.58 3.87 0.56
CA CYS A 203 -18.97 3.44 0.56
C CYS A 203 -19.14 2.04 -0.02
N VAL A 204 -20.21 1.34 0.39
CA VAL A 204 -20.52 0.00 -0.13
C VAL A 204 -20.72 0.06 -1.65
N GLY A 205 -19.99 -0.78 -2.39
CA GLY A 205 -19.91 -0.78 -3.85
C GLY A 205 -18.86 0.16 -4.46
N GLU A 206 -18.17 0.96 -3.65
CA GLU A 206 -17.08 1.82 -4.11
C GLU A 206 -15.85 1.00 -4.50
N ARG A 207 -15.19 1.43 -5.58
CA ARG A 207 -13.92 0.85 -6.04
C ARG A 207 -12.82 1.89 -6.07
N ARG A 208 -11.63 1.48 -5.65
CA ARG A 208 -10.43 2.32 -5.55
C ARG A 208 -9.23 1.59 -6.11
N GLU A 209 -8.32 2.36 -6.67
CA GLU A 209 -6.92 1.97 -6.80
C GLU A 209 -6.12 2.69 -5.73
N VAL A 210 -5.25 1.96 -5.04
CA VAL A 210 -4.47 2.47 -3.91
C VAL A 210 -3.01 2.09 -4.11
N VAL A 211 -2.14 3.08 -4.26
CA VAL A 211 -0.68 2.90 -4.36
C VAL A 211 -0.08 3.10 -2.98
N ILE A 212 0.57 2.05 -2.47
CA ILE A 212 1.09 1.98 -1.11
C ILE A 212 2.63 1.87 -1.16
N PRO A 213 3.36 2.93 -0.74
CA PRO A 213 4.80 2.86 -0.56
C PRO A 213 5.22 1.85 0.52
N PRO A 214 6.45 1.31 0.48
CA PRO A 214 6.86 0.25 1.39
C PRO A 214 6.81 0.62 2.88
N HIS A 215 7.05 1.88 3.27
CA HIS A 215 6.93 2.32 4.67
C HIS A 215 5.49 2.33 5.20
N TRP A 216 4.50 2.21 4.33
CA TRP A 216 3.09 1.99 4.67
C TRP A 216 2.65 0.52 4.51
N ALA A 217 3.56 -0.36 4.06
CA ALA A 217 3.32 -1.77 3.77
C ALA A 217 4.33 -2.67 4.50
N HIS A 218 5.17 -3.39 3.74
CA HIS A 218 6.09 -4.41 4.26
C HIS A 218 7.55 -3.93 4.44
N GLY A 219 7.80 -2.64 4.21
CA GLY A 219 9.11 -2.02 4.40
C GLY A 219 10.21 -2.57 3.49
N GLU A 220 11.45 -2.35 3.91
CA GLU A 220 12.66 -2.76 3.15
C GLU A 220 12.86 -4.27 3.11
N ASN A 221 12.33 -5.00 4.11
CA ASN A 221 12.48 -6.45 4.20
C ASN A 221 11.46 -7.21 3.33
N GLY A 222 10.36 -6.57 2.95
CA GLY A 222 9.29 -7.23 2.22
C GLY A 222 8.56 -8.29 3.05
N ALA A 223 7.88 -9.20 2.36
CA ALA A 223 7.12 -10.29 2.96
C ALA A 223 7.13 -11.53 2.04
N ALA A 224 6.46 -12.62 2.43
CA ALA A 224 6.46 -13.87 1.68
C ALA A 224 5.79 -13.73 0.31
N GLY A 225 6.56 -13.48 -0.75
CA GLY A 225 6.06 -13.19 -2.11
C GLY A 225 6.03 -11.70 -2.45
N VAL A 226 6.34 -10.82 -1.49
CA VAL A 226 6.49 -9.37 -1.72
C VAL A 226 7.97 -9.01 -1.62
N PRO A 227 8.59 -8.50 -2.70
CA PRO A 227 9.99 -8.11 -2.63
C PRO A 227 10.19 -6.89 -1.71
N GLY A 228 11.37 -6.79 -1.10
CA GLY A 228 11.74 -5.65 -0.26
C GLY A 228 11.64 -4.31 -1.00
N SER A 229 11.22 -3.27 -0.26
CA SER A 229 11.02 -1.91 -0.77
C SER A 229 10.04 -1.82 -1.96
N ALA A 230 9.14 -2.80 -2.12
CA ALA A 230 8.13 -2.76 -3.17
C ALA A 230 7.06 -1.70 -2.90
N VAL A 231 6.68 -1.01 -3.96
CA VAL A 231 5.43 -0.24 -4.01
C VAL A 231 4.32 -1.18 -4.45
N LEU A 232 3.24 -1.22 -3.68
CA LEU A 232 2.10 -2.09 -3.94
C LEU A 232 0.96 -1.31 -4.58
N LEU A 233 0.31 -1.91 -5.57
CA LEU A 233 -0.92 -1.44 -6.16
C LEU A 233 -2.07 -2.35 -5.73
N PHE A 234 -3.03 -1.77 -4.99
CA PHE A 234 -4.26 -2.43 -4.59
C PHE A 234 -5.43 -1.93 -5.42
N GLU A 235 -6.15 -2.85 -6.06
CA GLU A 235 -7.50 -2.60 -6.57
C GLU A 235 -8.49 -3.10 -5.51
N LEU A 236 -9.32 -2.21 -4.98
CA LEU A 236 -10.22 -2.49 -3.85
C LEU A 236 -11.67 -2.35 -4.27
N GLU A 237 -12.55 -3.16 -3.68
CA GLU A 237 -14.00 -3.01 -3.72
C GLU A 237 -14.59 -3.24 -2.33
N LEU A 238 -15.35 -2.28 -1.81
CA LEU A 238 -16.05 -2.46 -0.55
C LEU A 238 -17.37 -3.20 -0.80
N MET A 239 -17.55 -4.38 -0.20
CA MET A 239 -18.71 -5.24 -0.43
C MET A 239 -19.80 -5.05 0.62
N GLU A 240 -19.42 -4.96 1.90
CA GLU A 240 -20.35 -4.76 3.01
C GLU A 240 -19.70 -3.89 4.08
N LEU A 241 -20.54 -3.12 4.78
CA LEU A 241 -20.15 -2.23 5.86
C LEU A 241 -21.12 -2.41 7.02
N GLN A 242 -20.60 -2.83 8.17
CA GLN A 242 -21.31 -2.84 9.44
C GLN A 242 -20.67 -1.82 10.38
N LYS A 243 -21.48 -0.85 10.83
CA LYS A 243 -20.99 0.20 11.71
C LYS A 243 -20.47 -0.34 13.03
N GLY A 244 -19.32 0.17 13.43
CA GLY A 244 -18.60 -0.14 14.65
C GLY A 244 -19.24 0.47 15.88
N VAL A 245 -18.58 0.33 17.02
CA VAL A 245 -18.90 1.11 18.21
C VAL A 245 -17.72 2.05 18.52
N PRO A 246 -17.93 3.15 19.25
CA PRO A 246 -16.84 4.03 19.67
C PRO A 246 -15.76 3.27 20.43
N GLU A 247 -14.55 3.82 20.45
CA GLU A 247 -13.41 3.21 21.12
C GLU A 247 -13.71 2.98 22.61
N GLY A 248 -13.44 1.78 23.11
CA GLY A 248 -13.71 1.40 24.50
C GLY A 248 -15.16 0.97 24.81
N PHE A 249 -16.05 0.95 23.82
CA PHE A 249 -17.41 0.47 23.98
C PHE A 249 -17.59 -0.95 23.43
N MET A 250 -18.49 -1.72 24.05
CA MET A 250 -18.96 -3.01 23.55
C MET A 250 -20.38 -2.93 22.97
N PHE A 251 -21.14 -1.92 23.39
CA PHE A 251 -22.51 -1.67 22.98
C PHE A 251 -22.78 -0.16 22.99
N VAL A 252 -23.61 0.31 22.05
CA VAL A 252 -24.14 1.68 22.04
C VAL A 252 -25.64 1.68 21.79
N TRP A 253 -26.31 2.66 22.38
CA TRP A 253 -27.72 2.95 22.16
C TRP A 253 -27.89 3.85 20.94
N LEU A 254 -28.77 3.46 20.02
CA LEU A 254 -29.14 4.22 18.82
C LEU A 254 -30.48 4.97 18.97
N GLY A 255 -31.20 4.74 20.07
CA GLY A 255 -32.45 5.43 20.40
C GLY A 255 -32.53 5.77 21.88
N ASP A 256 -33.75 6.01 22.36
CA ASP A 256 -34.00 6.30 23.77
C ASP A 256 -33.60 5.11 24.65
N ILE A 257 -32.84 5.40 25.71
CA ILE A 257 -32.52 4.43 26.74
C ILE A 257 -33.78 4.22 27.58
N PRO A 258 -34.22 2.98 27.82
CA PRO A 258 -35.31 2.71 28.74
C PRO A 258 -35.04 3.32 30.12
N ASP A 259 -36.01 4.05 30.66
CA ASP A 259 -35.94 4.67 31.99
C ASP A 259 -37.16 4.21 32.82
N PRO A 260 -36.97 3.46 33.92
CA PRO A 260 -35.69 3.02 34.50
C PRO A 260 -35.09 1.81 33.76
N LEU A 261 -33.79 1.85 33.46
CA LEU A 261 -33.11 0.79 32.71
C LEU A 261 -33.13 -0.57 33.44
N PHE A 262 -32.98 -0.55 34.77
CA PHE A 262 -33.01 -1.78 35.56
C PHE A 262 -34.35 -2.51 35.43
N ASN A 263 -35.47 -1.80 35.52
CA ASN A 263 -36.81 -2.38 35.32
C ASN A 263 -37.04 -2.93 33.91
N ALA A 264 -36.33 -2.39 32.91
CA ALA A 264 -36.40 -2.91 31.55
C ALA A 264 -35.55 -4.18 31.36
N LEU A 265 -34.47 -4.33 32.14
CA LEU A 265 -33.59 -5.50 32.16
C LEU A 265 -34.16 -6.65 32.98
N ASP A 266 -34.82 -6.36 34.10
CA ASP A 266 -35.50 -7.32 34.99
C ASP A 266 -36.84 -7.77 34.36
N LEU A 267 -36.76 -8.79 33.51
CA LEU A 267 -37.88 -9.22 32.68
C LEU A 267 -38.97 -9.92 33.50
N ASN A 268 -38.59 -10.53 34.63
CA ASN A 268 -39.48 -11.32 35.47
C ASN A 268 -39.97 -10.54 36.72
N GLY A 269 -39.34 -9.40 37.05
CA GLY A 269 -39.70 -8.52 38.16
C GLY A 269 -39.19 -8.97 39.54
N ASP A 270 -38.19 -9.85 39.60
CA ASP A 270 -37.65 -10.42 40.85
C ASP A 270 -36.50 -9.59 41.46
N LYS A 271 -36.12 -8.49 40.80
CA LYS A 271 -35.02 -7.59 41.15
C LYS A 271 -33.62 -8.18 41.02
N GLU A 272 -33.47 -9.25 40.26
CA GLU A 272 -32.18 -9.86 39.96
C GLU A 272 -32.08 -10.12 38.45
N VAL A 273 -31.08 -9.55 37.79
CA VAL A 273 -30.89 -9.75 36.35
C VAL A 273 -29.77 -10.77 36.13
N PRO A 274 -30.07 -12.07 35.88
CA PRO A 274 -29.04 -13.04 35.50
C PRO A 274 -28.59 -12.83 34.04
N LEU A 275 -27.47 -13.46 33.66
CA LEU A 275 -26.93 -13.39 32.29
C LEU A 275 -27.97 -13.74 31.21
N GLY A 276 -28.90 -14.64 31.50
CA GLY A 276 -29.99 -15.00 30.59
C GLY A 276 -30.88 -13.80 30.24
N GLU A 277 -31.40 -13.11 31.25
CA GLU A 277 -32.27 -11.94 31.06
C GLU A 277 -31.52 -10.78 30.41
N PHE A 278 -30.30 -10.51 30.89
CA PHE A 278 -29.42 -9.50 30.30
C PHE A 278 -29.18 -9.77 28.80
N SER A 279 -28.86 -11.01 28.44
CA SER A 279 -28.60 -11.41 27.05
C SER A 279 -29.85 -11.30 26.17
N GLU A 280 -31.01 -11.75 26.66
CA GLU A 280 -32.27 -11.62 25.94
C GLU A 280 -32.62 -10.15 25.69
N PHE A 281 -32.47 -9.31 26.71
CA PHE A 281 -32.73 -7.88 26.58
C PHE A 281 -31.79 -7.22 25.56
N ILE A 282 -30.47 -7.41 25.66
CA ILE A 282 -29.51 -6.79 24.73
C ILE A 282 -29.75 -7.27 23.29
N ARG A 283 -30.01 -8.57 23.09
CA ARG A 283 -30.35 -9.11 21.76
C ARG A 283 -31.64 -8.50 21.22
N LEU A 284 -32.63 -8.26 22.06
CA LEU A 284 -33.87 -7.60 21.67
C LEU A 284 -33.60 -6.15 21.23
N GLN A 285 -32.80 -5.38 21.98
CA GLN A 285 -32.45 -4.01 21.60
C GLN A 285 -31.71 -3.94 20.26
N VAL A 286 -30.78 -4.87 20.00
CA VAL A 286 -30.10 -4.96 18.70
C VAL A 286 -31.07 -5.34 17.57
N LYS A 287 -31.96 -6.31 17.83
CA LYS A 287 -32.96 -6.77 16.84
C LYS A 287 -33.96 -5.67 16.48
N GLU A 288 -34.34 -4.83 17.44
CA GLU A 288 -35.23 -3.69 17.24
C GLU A 288 -34.52 -2.46 16.65
N GLY A 289 -33.20 -2.53 16.43
CA GLY A 289 -32.40 -1.41 15.92
C GLY A 289 -32.18 -0.28 16.93
N LYS A 290 -32.49 -0.51 18.22
CA LYS A 290 -32.31 0.44 19.32
C LYS A 290 -30.90 0.45 19.88
N GLY A 291 -30.07 -0.52 19.52
CA GLY A 291 -28.66 -0.57 19.91
C GLY A 291 -27.80 -1.37 18.95
N ARG A 292 -26.49 -1.25 19.12
CA ARG A 292 -25.48 -1.86 18.25
C ARG A 292 -24.35 -2.43 19.11
N LEU A 293 -24.03 -3.70 18.89
CA LEU A 293 -22.88 -4.36 19.50
C LEU A 293 -21.63 -4.13 18.66
N GLN A 294 -20.46 -4.22 19.30
CA GLN A 294 -19.17 -4.24 18.60
C GLN A 294 -19.15 -5.36 17.54
N PRO A 295 -18.94 -5.02 16.26
CA PRO A 295 -18.97 -6.02 15.20
C PRO A 295 -17.65 -6.80 15.11
N GLY A 296 -17.71 -8.01 14.55
CA GLY A 296 -16.53 -8.84 14.30
C GLY A 296 -16.02 -9.64 15.51
N VAL A 297 -16.76 -9.60 16.61
CA VAL A 297 -16.55 -10.42 17.80
C VAL A 297 -17.78 -11.32 17.98
N ASP A 298 -17.60 -12.49 18.58
CA ASP A 298 -18.69 -13.37 18.94
C ASP A 298 -19.68 -12.65 19.87
N VAL A 299 -20.96 -12.64 19.48
CA VAL A 299 -22.03 -11.88 20.16
C VAL A 299 -22.18 -12.33 21.61
N ASP A 300 -22.10 -13.63 21.86
CA ASP A 300 -22.29 -14.19 23.21
C ASP A 300 -21.14 -13.80 24.13
N SER A 301 -19.93 -13.79 23.60
CA SER A 301 -18.73 -13.32 24.29
C SER A 301 -18.82 -11.83 24.62
N VAL A 302 -19.29 -10.98 23.69
CA VAL A 302 -19.47 -9.53 23.94
C VAL A 302 -20.50 -9.30 25.04
N ILE A 303 -21.67 -9.93 24.94
CA ILE A 303 -22.74 -9.80 25.93
C ILE A 303 -22.28 -10.29 27.30
N LYS A 304 -21.56 -11.42 27.35
CA LYS A 304 -21.01 -11.93 28.59
C LYS A 304 -20.01 -10.96 29.22
N ASN A 305 -19.10 -10.39 28.43
CA ASN A 305 -18.15 -9.40 28.96
C ASN A 305 -18.89 -8.15 29.48
N MET A 306 -19.94 -7.69 28.78
CA MET A 306 -20.78 -6.60 29.27
C MET A 306 -21.47 -6.94 30.59
N PHE A 307 -21.95 -8.18 30.74
CA PHE A 307 -22.55 -8.68 31.98
C PHE A 307 -21.52 -8.71 33.12
N ASP A 308 -20.36 -9.31 32.87
CA ASP A 308 -19.26 -9.44 33.84
C ASP A 308 -18.73 -8.07 34.29
N ASP A 309 -18.80 -7.04 33.44
CA ASP A 309 -18.45 -5.65 33.77
C ASP A 309 -19.47 -4.98 34.73
N GLN A 310 -20.73 -5.42 34.71
CA GLN A 310 -21.80 -4.92 35.57
C GLN A 310 -21.91 -5.74 36.87
N ASP A 311 -21.70 -7.06 36.82
CA ASP A 311 -21.65 -7.98 37.97
C ASP A 311 -20.36 -7.78 38.80
N ARG A 312 -20.37 -6.74 39.65
CA ARG A 312 -19.19 -6.33 40.42
C ARG A 312 -18.79 -7.31 41.50
N ASN A 313 -19.78 -7.95 42.12
CA ASN A 313 -19.57 -8.86 43.22
C ASN A 313 -19.28 -10.31 42.74
N LYS A 314 -19.49 -10.58 41.44
CA LYS A 314 -19.29 -11.86 40.75
C LYS A 314 -20.19 -12.98 41.26
N ASP A 315 -21.41 -12.64 41.65
CA ASP A 315 -22.41 -13.59 42.13
C ASP A 315 -23.29 -14.18 41.02
N GLY A 316 -23.10 -13.72 39.77
CA GLY A 316 -23.82 -14.16 38.59
C GLY A 316 -25.17 -13.48 38.39
N ARG A 317 -25.45 -12.37 39.09
CA ARG A 317 -26.67 -11.57 38.97
C ARG A 317 -26.30 -10.08 39.04
N ILE A 318 -27.06 -9.24 38.34
CA ILE A 318 -26.95 -7.78 38.45
C ILE A 318 -28.13 -7.28 39.28
N VAL A 319 -27.85 -6.49 40.31
CA VAL A 319 -28.86 -5.76 41.08
C VAL A 319 -28.83 -4.26 40.78
N GLU A 320 -29.90 -3.53 41.16
CA GLU A 320 -30.09 -2.11 40.83
C GLU A 320 -28.88 -1.22 41.21
N ASP A 321 -28.26 -1.50 42.37
CA ASP A 321 -27.10 -0.74 42.88
C ASP A 321 -25.81 -0.97 42.07
N GLU A 322 -25.74 -2.05 41.29
CA GLU A 322 -24.55 -2.40 40.50
C GLU A 322 -24.55 -1.72 39.13
N LEU A 323 -25.73 -1.55 38.55
CA LEU A 323 -25.92 -1.01 37.21
C LEU A 323 -25.34 0.41 37.08
N LYS A 324 -24.33 0.57 36.23
CA LYS A 324 -23.79 1.88 35.86
C LYS A 324 -23.91 2.11 34.36
N ILE A 325 -24.56 3.20 33.99
CA ILE A 325 -24.59 3.69 32.61
C ILE A 325 -23.43 4.67 32.43
N LYS A 326 -22.59 4.45 31.42
CA LYS A 326 -21.61 5.45 30.96
C LYS A 326 -22.35 6.49 30.11
N ASP A 327 -23.01 7.45 30.75
CA ASP A 327 -23.95 8.36 30.08
C ASP A 327 -23.29 9.48 29.27
N GLU A 328 -22.19 10.06 29.74
CA GLU A 328 -21.64 11.30 29.15
C GLU A 328 -21.01 11.10 27.75
N GLU A 329 -20.30 9.99 27.53
CA GLU A 329 -19.70 9.66 26.23
C GLU A 329 -20.74 9.14 25.21
N ALA A 330 -21.77 8.43 25.70
CA ALA A 330 -22.84 7.90 24.85
C ALA A 330 -23.78 9.00 24.32
N GLU A 331 -24.05 10.06 25.09
CA GLU A 331 -24.80 11.23 24.61
C GLU A 331 -24.09 12.01 23.50
N GLN A 332 -22.78 12.15 23.60
CA GLN A 332 -21.97 12.83 22.59
C GLN A 332 -21.99 12.06 21.27
N VAL A 333 -21.81 10.73 21.32
CA VAL A 333 -21.86 9.83 20.16
C VAL A 333 -23.25 9.83 19.50
N ARG A 334 -24.33 9.86 20.30
CA ARG A 334 -25.71 10.00 19.78
C ARG A 334 -25.89 11.29 18.98
N ARG A 335 -25.29 12.40 19.39
CA ARG A 335 -25.38 13.70 18.69
C ARG A 335 -24.57 13.73 17.41
N ASP A 336 -23.49 12.98 17.32
CA ASP A 336 -22.62 12.93 16.13
C ASP A 336 -23.10 11.92 15.07
N GLU A 337 -23.96 10.95 15.44
CA GLU A 337 -24.56 9.96 14.52
C GLU A 337 -25.97 10.34 13.98
N LEU A 338 -26.63 11.40 14.51
CA LEU A 338 -27.95 11.92 14.10
C LEU A 338 -27.87 13.13 13.17
#